data_AF-A0A0L1J1X4-F1
#
_entry.id   AF-A0A0L1J1X4-F1
#
_cell.length_a   1.000
_cell.length_b   1.000
_cell.length_c   1.000
_cell.angle_alpha   90.00
_cell.angle_beta   90.00
_cell.angle_gamma   90.00
#
_symmetry.space_group_name_H-M   'P 1'
#
loop_
_entity.id
_entity.type
_entity.pdbx_description
1 polymer ?
#
loop_
_entity_poly.entity_id
_entity_poly.type
_entity_poly.pdbx_seq_one_letter_code
_entity_poly.pdbx_strand_id
1 'polypeptide(L)'
;MATDTEISLESARVEAPGSFSVTVEFTGGLEMLFANERKHGVTLPAQLSDGGRPRISFLLEYLVENVMKDERKELFILEGNVRPGILVLINDADWELEGEENYELQPGDNIVFVSTLHGG
;
A
#
# COMPACT_ATOMS: atom_id res chain seq x y z
N MET A 1 17.59 57.00 -11.35
CA MET A 1 18.22 56.14 -10.33
C MET A 1 17.23 55.04 -10.03
N ALA A 2 17.50 53.85 -10.54
CA ALA A 2 16.71 52.66 -10.31
C ALA A 2 16.98 52.17 -8.88
N THR A 3 15.93 51.82 -8.15
CA THR A 3 16.04 50.89 -7.02
C THR A 3 14.94 49.85 -7.19
N ASP A 4 15.41 48.68 -7.59
CA ASP A 4 14.75 47.39 -7.68
C ASP A 4 14.03 47.09 -6.35
N THR A 5 12.71 46.96 -6.39
CA THR A 5 11.96 46.34 -5.29
C THR A 5 12.11 44.83 -5.48
N GLU A 6 13.00 44.24 -4.67
CA GLU A 6 13.22 42.80 -4.61
C GLU A 6 11.90 42.06 -4.41
N ILE A 7 11.54 41.28 -5.43
CA ILE A 7 10.46 40.30 -5.38
C ILE A 7 10.89 39.26 -4.36
N SER A 8 10.18 39.20 -3.23
CA SER A 8 10.32 38.12 -2.26
C SER A 8 9.90 36.82 -2.94
N LEU A 9 10.91 36.07 -3.36
CA LEU A 9 10.82 34.67 -3.76
C LEU A 9 10.48 33.86 -2.50
N GLU A 10 9.22 33.93 -2.08
CA GLU A 10 8.61 32.90 -1.24
C GLU A 10 8.61 31.64 -2.11
N SER A 11 9.71 30.90 -1.99
CA SER A 11 9.92 29.64 -2.67
C SER A 11 8.71 28.78 -2.33
N ALA A 12 7.90 28.46 -3.35
CA ALA A 12 6.99 27.33 -3.29
C ALA A 12 7.83 26.08 -3.05
N ARG A 13 8.15 25.83 -1.78
CA ARG A 13 8.49 24.48 -1.33
C ARG A 13 7.22 23.71 -1.58
N VAL A 14 7.21 22.94 -2.66
CA VAL A 14 6.40 21.73 -2.71
C VAL A 14 6.88 20.95 -1.49
N GLU A 15 6.18 21.08 -0.36
CA GLU A 15 6.38 20.17 0.76
C GLU A 15 6.24 18.79 0.14
N ALA A 16 7.27 17.94 0.30
CA ALA A 16 7.15 16.56 -0.14
C ALA A 16 5.82 16.05 0.45
N PRO A 17 4.92 15.46 -0.36
CA PRO A 17 3.68 14.93 0.18
C PRO A 17 4.07 14.04 1.35
N GLY A 18 3.50 14.32 2.52
CA GLY A 18 3.84 13.57 3.74
C GLY A 18 3.74 12.07 3.47
N SER A 19 4.46 11.24 4.20
CA SER A 19 4.33 9.80 4.09
C SER A 19 3.85 9.21 5.42
N PHE A 20 3.26 8.02 5.35
CA PHE A 20 2.89 7.26 6.52
C PHE A 20 3.24 5.80 6.34
N SER A 21 3.35 5.08 7.45
CA SER A 21 3.69 3.66 7.43
C SER A 21 2.49 2.82 7.80
N VAL A 22 2.36 1.68 7.12
CA VAL A 22 1.45 0.59 7.45
C VAL A 22 2.26 -0.69 7.64
N THR A 23 1.70 -1.63 8.38
CA THR A 23 2.22 -3.00 8.46
C THR A 23 1.44 -3.87 7.49
N VAL A 24 2.15 -4.68 6.71
CA VAL A 24 1.55 -5.71 5.86
C VAL A 24 2.06 -7.08 6.30
N GLU A 25 1.16 -8.01 6.56
CA GLU A 25 1.50 -9.37 6.96
C GLU A 25 1.00 -10.41 5.95
N PHE A 26 1.85 -11.39 5.62
CA PHE A 26 1.55 -12.49 4.72
C PHE A 26 1.63 -13.82 5.46
N THR A 27 0.60 -14.65 5.28
CA THR A 27 0.52 -15.99 5.89
C THR A 27 -0.11 -16.99 4.93
N GLY A 28 -0.11 -18.27 5.32
CA GLY A 28 -0.67 -19.34 4.49
C GLY A 28 0.20 -19.68 3.27
N GLY A 29 1.50 -19.44 3.36
CA GLY A 29 2.47 -19.69 2.27
C GLY A 29 2.69 -18.48 1.35
N LEU A 30 1.91 -17.40 1.52
CA LEU A 30 2.10 -16.17 0.73
C LEU A 30 3.43 -15.48 1.04
N GLU A 31 3.97 -15.64 2.25
CA GLU A 31 5.26 -15.05 2.63
C GLU A 31 6.39 -15.44 1.67
N MET A 32 6.29 -16.61 1.02
CA MET A 32 7.27 -17.08 0.03
C MET A 32 7.41 -16.13 -1.16
N LEU A 33 6.34 -15.43 -1.54
CA LEU A 33 6.35 -14.45 -2.64
C LEU A 33 7.06 -13.15 -2.25
N PHE A 34 7.23 -12.91 -0.95
CA PHE A 34 7.74 -11.67 -0.38
C PHE A 34 9.03 -11.93 0.42
N ALA A 35 10.02 -12.56 -0.21
CA ALA A 35 11.31 -12.89 0.38
C ALA A 35 11.28 -13.83 1.60
N ASN A 36 10.19 -14.60 1.76
CA ASN A 36 9.96 -15.47 2.91
C ASN A 36 9.91 -14.70 4.24
N GLU A 37 9.55 -13.41 4.18
CA GLU A 37 9.31 -12.55 5.33
C GLU A 37 7.79 -12.42 5.53
N ARG A 38 7.36 -12.56 6.79
CA ARG A 38 5.93 -12.52 7.11
C ARG A 38 5.40 -11.11 7.31
N LYS A 39 6.22 -10.16 7.72
CA LYS A 39 5.79 -8.83 8.15
C LYS A 39 6.65 -7.79 7.48
N HIS A 40 6.02 -6.87 6.77
CA HIS A 40 6.69 -5.78 6.07
C HIS A 40 6.18 -4.44 6.59
N GLY A 41 7.11 -3.54 6.91
CA GLY A 41 6.80 -2.13 7.09
C GLY A 41 6.77 -1.44 5.73
N VAL A 42 5.60 -0.99 5.30
CA VAL A 42 5.42 -0.33 4.00
C VAL A 42 5.19 1.15 4.25
N THR A 43 5.97 2.01 3.59
CA THR A 43 5.80 3.47 3.66
C THR A 43 5.15 3.98 2.38
N LEU A 44 3.98 4.57 2.51
CA LEU A 44 3.16 5.06 1.42
C LEU A 44 3.09 6.60 1.45
N PRO A 45 2.90 7.25 0.29
CA PRO A 45 2.60 8.68 0.26
C PRO A 45 1.21 8.92 0.88
N ALA A 46 1.09 9.97 1.70
CA ALA A 46 -0.17 10.42 2.30
C ALA A 46 -1.14 10.99 1.26
N GLN A 47 -0.63 11.39 0.10
CA GLN A 47 -1.41 11.89 -1.01
C GLN A 47 -0.83 11.38 -2.33
N LEU A 48 -1.69 10.86 -3.19
CA LEU A 48 -1.36 10.38 -4.53
C LEU A 48 -1.25 11.57 -5.51
N SER A 49 -0.70 11.30 -6.70
CA SER A 49 -0.49 12.31 -7.74
C SER A 49 -1.77 12.99 -8.23
N ASP A 50 -2.92 12.34 -8.07
CA ASP A 50 -4.25 12.86 -8.41
C ASP A 50 -4.91 13.64 -7.25
N GLY A 51 -4.21 13.76 -6.12
CA GLY A 51 -4.70 14.41 -4.92
C GLY A 51 -5.52 13.51 -3.99
N GLY A 52 -5.76 12.25 -4.36
CA GLY A 52 -6.46 11.26 -3.56
C GLY A 52 -5.60 10.68 -2.43
N ARG A 53 -6.23 9.93 -1.53
CA ARG A 53 -5.55 9.13 -0.50
C ARG A 53 -5.30 7.71 -1.01
N PRO A 54 -4.17 7.07 -0.63
CA PRO A 54 -3.93 5.68 -1.00
C PRO A 54 -5.00 4.77 -0.39
N ARG A 55 -5.54 3.89 -1.24
CA ARG A 55 -6.50 2.85 -0.84
C ARG A 55 -5.85 1.48 -0.85
N ILE A 56 -6.58 0.45 -0.43
CA ILE A 56 -6.13 -0.94 -0.54
C ILE A 56 -5.75 -1.30 -1.98
N SER A 57 -6.51 -0.86 -2.99
CA SER A 57 -6.14 -1.05 -4.41
C SER A 57 -4.74 -0.55 -4.76
N PHE A 58 -4.39 0.66 -4.30
CA PHE A 58 -3.06 1.22 -4.47
C PHE A 58 -2.00 0.41 -3.73
N LEU A 59 -2.29 -0.08 -2.52
CA LEU A 59 -1.38 -0.94 -1.78
C LEU A 59 -1.11 -2.25 -2.52
N LEU A 60 -2.11 -2.88 -3.14
CA LEU A 60 -1.94 -4.11 -3.91
C LEU A 60 -0.96 -3.92 -5.08
N GLU A 61 -1.15 -2.85 -5.86
CA GLU A 61 -0.24 -2.46 -6.94
C GLU A 61 1.17 -2.21 -6.39
N TYR A 62 1.28 -1.42 -5.32
CA TYR A 62 2.55 -1.11 -4.68
C TYR A 62 3.30 -2.37 -4.21
N LEU A 63 2.60 -3.31 -3.57
CA LEU A 63 3.18 -4.55 -3.07
C LEU A 63 3.74 -5.39 -4.22
N VAL A 64 3.00 -5.52 -5.31
CA VAL A 64 3.42 -6.30 -6.49
C VAL A 64 4.59 -5.65 -7.23
N GLU A 65 4.65 -4.32 -7.26
CA GLU A 65 5.71 -3.59 -7.96
C GLU A 65 7.01 -3.45 -7.14
N ASN A 66 6.89 -3.26 -5.83
CA ASN A 66 8.02 -2.82 -5.00
C ASN A 66 8.47 -3.86 -3.96
N VAL A 67 7.53 -4.66 -3.44
CA VAL A 67 7.79 -5.54 -2.28
C VAL A 67 7.98 -6.99 -2.71
N MET A 68 7.11 -7.50 -3.59
CA MET A 68 7.15 -8.86 -4.11
C MET A 68 8.50 -9.18 -4.76
N LYS A 69 9.04 -10.37 -4.47
CA LYS A 69 10.32 -10.86 -5.01
C LYS A 69 10.18 -12.06 -5.94
N ASP A 70 8.99 -12.62 -6.02
CA ASP A 70 8.65 -13.69 -6.95
C ASP A 70 7.98 -13.11 -8.22
N GLU A 71 8.23 -13.71 -9.38
CA GLU A 71 7.67 -13.26 -10.65
C GLU A 71 6.22 -13.72 -10.86
N ARG A 72 5.75 -14.71 -10.09
CA ARG A 72 4.41 -15.32 -10.19
C ARG A 72 3.32 -14.49 -9.51
N LYS A 73 3.11 -13.28 -10.03
CA LYS A 73 2.14 -12.31 -9.53
C LYS A 73 0.72 -12.87 -9.46
N GLU A 74 0.37 -13.77 -10.37
CA GLU A 74 -0.93 -14.45 -10.46
C GLU A 74 -1.27 -15.31 -9.24
N LEU A 75 -0.28 -15.66 -8.40
CA LEU A 75 -0.52 -16.36 -7.15
C LEU A 75 -1.08 -15.45 -6.05
N PHE A 76 -0.92 -14.12 -6.21
CA PHE A 76 -1.37 -13.11 -5.25
C PHE A 76 -2.48 -12.21 -5.82
N ILE A 77 -2.36 -11.75 -7.06
CA ILE A 77 -3.34 -10.90 -7.75
C ILE A 77 -3.89 -11.62 -8.99
N LEU A 78 -5.20 -11.57 -9.19
CA LEU A 78 -5.87 -12.06 -10.40
C LEU A 78 -6.83 -10.98 -10.91
N GLU A 79 -6.80 -10.69 -12.21
CA GLU A 79 -7.68 -9.68 -12.85
C GLU A 79 -7.68 -8.30 -12.17
N GLY A 80 -6.55 -7.91 -11.56
CA GLY A 80 -6.38 -6.61 -10.91
C GLY A 80 -6.87 -6.54 -9.46
N ASN A 81 -7.33 -7.65 -8.87
CA ASN A 81 -7.70 -7.72 -7.46
C ASN A 81 -7.01 -8.91 -6.77
N VAL A 82 -7.14 -9.02 -5.45
CA VAL A 82 -6.66 -10.15 -4.65
C VAL A 82 -7.21 -11.46 -5.23
N ARG A 83 -6.32 -12.44 -5.43
CA ARG A 83 -6.70 -13.75 -5.97
C ARG A 83 -7.74 -14.43 -5.06
N PRO A 84 -8.82 -15.00 -5.63
CA PRO A 84 -9.78 -15.79 -4.85
C PRO A 84 -9.10 -16.87 -4.00
N GLY A 85 -9.55 -17.01 -2.75
CA GLY A 85 -8.91 -17.90 -1.77
C GLY A 85 -7.75 -17.26 -1.00
N ILE A 86 -7.63 -15.94 -1.07
CA ILE A 86 -6.87 -15.13 -0.12
C ILE A 86 -7.88 -14.28 0.65
N LEU A 87 -7.82 -14.35 1.99
CA LEU A 87 -8.58 -13.48 2.88
C LEU A 87 -7.74 -12.24 3.21
N VAL A 88 -8.40 -11.10 3.31
CA VAL A 88 -7.77 -9.84 3.69
C VAL A 88 -8.41 -9.34 4.99
N LEU A 89 -7.58 -9.00 5.96
CA LEU A 89 -8.00 -8.36 7.20
C LEU A 89 -7.39 -6.98 7.31
N ILE A 90 -8.18 -6.01 7.76
CA ILE A 90 -7.76 -4.65 8.06
C ILE A 90 -7.92 -4.47 9.58
N ASN A 91 -6.82 -4.32 10.31
CA ASN A 91 -6.82 -4.20 11.78
C ASN A 91 -7.62 -5.32 12.48
N ASP A 92 -7.39 -6.57 12.06
CA ASP A 92 -8.09 -7.78 12.51
C ASP A 92 -9.60 -7.85 12.19
N ALA A 93 -10.13 -6.91 11.40
CA ALA A 93 -11.49 -6.93 10.88
C ALA A 93 -11.53 -7.43 9.43
N ASP A 94 -12.65 -8.06 9.05
CA ASP A 94 -12.87 -8.51 7.68
C ASP A 94 -13.00 -7.30 6.74
N TRP A 95 -12.17 -7.25 5.69
CA TRP A 95 -12.13 -6.12 4.76
C TRP A 95 -13.46 -5.85 4.04
N GLU A 96 -14.33 -6.87 3.90
CA GLU A 96 -15.66 -6.74 3.28
C GLU A 96 -16.53 -5.74 4.05
N LEU A 97 -16.30 -5.61 5.36
CA LEU A 97 -17.00 -4.67 6.23
C LEU A 97 -16.37 -3.27 6.23
N GLU A 98 -15.11 -3.16 5.83
CA GLU A 98 -14.31 -1.93 5.83
C GLU A 98 -14.28 -1.23 4.46
N GLY A 99 -14.90 -1.83 3.44
CA GLY A 99 -14.98 -1.26 2.09
C GLY A 99 -13.99 -1.83 1.08
N GLU A 100 -13.41 -3.00 1.36
CA GLU A 100 -12.62 -3.81 0.43
C GLU A 100 -11.47 -3.00 -0.21
N GLU A 101 -11.32 -3.02 -1.54
CA GLU A 101 -10.29 -2.28 -2.25
C GLU A 101 -10.41 -0.76 -2.10
N ASN A 102 -11.56 -0.25 -1.66
CA ASN A 102 -11.85 1.17 -1.55
C ASN A 102 -11.51 1.77 -0.18
N TYR A 103 -11.17 0.95 0.82
CA TYR A 103 -10.74 1.42 2.13
C TYR A 103 -9.54 2.37 2.00
N GLU A 104 -9.65 3.57 2.57
CA GLU A 104 -8.56 4.55 2.62
C GLU A 104 -7.59 4.23 3.75
N LEU A 105 -6.35 3.92 3.40
CA LEU A 105 -5.32 3.51 4.35
C LEU A 105 -4.99 4.62 5.34
N GLN A 106 -4.81 4.24 6.61
CA GLN A 106 -4.46 5.13 7.71
C GLN A 106 -3.05 4.85 8.25
N PRO A 107 -2.38 5.85 8.83
CA PRO A 107 -1.13 5.65 9.55
C PRO A 107 -1.25 4.59 10.64
N GLY A 108 -0.39 3.58 10.58
CA GLY A 108 -0.33 2.51 11.57
C GLY A 108 -1.26 1.32 11.33
N ASP A 109 -2.02 1.31 10.22
CA ASP A 109 -2.86 0.17 9.87
C ASP A 109 -2.06 -1.13 9.76
N ASN A 110 -2.69 -2.23 10.17
CA ASN A 110 -2.20 -3.59 9.98
C ASN A 110 -3.06 -4.31 8.95
N ILE A 111 -2.49 -4.64 7.80
CA ILE A 111 -3.17 -5.32 6.69
C ILE A 111 -2.64 -6.75 6.60
N VAL A 112 -3.50 -7.75 6.76
CA VAL A 112 -3.09 -9.16 6.76
C VAL A 112 -3.69 -9.88 5.56
N PHE A 113 -2.84 -10.56 4.79
CA PHE A 113 -3.21 -11.44 3.70
C PHE A 113 -3.00 -12.90 4.11
N VAL A 114 -4.07 -13.70 4.06
CA VAL A 114 -4.05 -15.11 4.45
C VAL A 114 -4.49 -15.97 3.26
N SER A 115 -3.59 -16.78 2.69
CA SER A 115 -4.06 -17.75 1.70
C SER A 115 -4.71 -18.96 2.38
N THR A 116 -5.94 -19.28 1.95
CA THR A 116 -6.69 -20.46 2.38
C THR A 116 -6.56 -21.63 1.42
N LEU A 117 -5.91 -21.44 0.26
CA LEU A 117 -5.77 -22.45 -0.79
C LEU A 117 -4.46 -23.24 -0.76
N HIS A 118 -3.39 -22.72 -0.15
CA HIS A 118 -2.05 -23.33 -0.26
C HIS A 118 -1.67 -24.20 0.95
N GLY A 119 -2.66 -24.71 1.70
CA GLY A 119 -2.46 -25.66 2.80
C GLY A 119 -2.50 -27.12 2.32
N GLY A 120 -1.38 -27.62 1.80
CA GLY A 120 -1.16 -29.03 1.47
C GLY A 120 0.28 -29.43 1.72
#